data_AF-A0AA96CCP3-F1
#
_entry.id   AF-A0AA96CCP3-F1
#
_cell.length_a   1.000
_cell.length_b   1.000
_cell.length_c   1.000
_cell.angle_alpha   90.00
_cell.angle_beta   90.00
_cell.angle_gamma   90.00
#
_symmetry.space_group_name_H-M   'P 1'
#
loop_
_entity.id
_entity.type
_entity.pdbx_description
1 polymer ?
#
loop_
_entity_poly.entity_id
_entity_poly.type
_entity_poly.pdbx_seq_one_letter_code
_entity_poly.pdbx_strand_id
1 'polypeptide(L)'
;MRTQSIKSIEALAAAVEGFGGDMLFRGQNEHFGTDMTSGLRTSIDRRGCIPPVMLKWSHYAEFMLRQIAKDPSALDRLEFVQAILQHYGWRSFYLDLSASPAVSAYFAGHRWTSRRQIQMVEDCFEDPVLAVREMASYEPFEGDGHLYVISKAALSEARIAVHDLSQLSLWIGGQPRYAFQNAWLAGPLQGDLPSSCIIGHISAPAAVFREFASKGGFANAGDLFPDRQTDPILNLLLSLPWEMIRTSGKADRGGIEFFRRALDIPEYHDEELAKHQPTDTAFFCGATVSQIVKDPTLTVRSAPSHIIFGSSDRPPEFPRVSEFVRRHKRVLFEVSELIWLPETVTARTWGKGLWVEERPDGLIQVGDLIVEHPGRQLSGFGANAMWSYEVDKTGRWTRSPREGDCPCANSWRHEAHLSALSVLEHDFTRRDHVFVRPPPRA
;
A
#
# COMPACT_ATOMS: atom_id res chain seq x y z
N MET A 1 25.17 12.96 22.11
CA MET A 1 23.91 13.67 21.82
C MET A 1 23.94 15.04 22.48
N ARG A 2 23.74 16.13 21.73
CA ARG A 2 23.62 17.50 22.25
C ARG A 2 22.14 17.82 22.53
N THR A 3 21.78 18.00 23.80
CA THR A 3 20.41 18.35 24.20
C THR A 3 20.29 19.84 24.47
N GLN A 4 19.28 20.50 23.89
CA GLN A 4 19.06 21.95 24.01
C GLN A 4 17.59 22.24 24.28
N SER A 5 17.32 23.07 25.28
CA SER A 5 16.00 23.69 25.49
C SER A 5 16.06 25.13 25.00
N ILE A 6 15.16 25.51 24.09
CA ILE A 6 15.14 26.82 23.44
C ILE A 6 13.76 27.46 23.55
N LYS A 7 13.72 28.79 23.45
CA LYS A 7 12.51 29.58 23.68
C LYS A 7 12.14 30.54 22.54
N SER A 8 12.98 30.67 21.51
CA SER A 8 12.71 31.55 20.37
C SER A 8 13.05 30.88 19.04
N ILE A 9 12.49 31.44 17.98
CA ILE A 9 12.71 30.95 16.62
C ILE A 9 14.13 31.19 16.12
N GLU A 10 14.77 32.28 16.52
CA GLU A 10 16.17 32.59 16.19
C GLU A 10 17.12 31.58 16.83
N ALA A 11 16.83 31.19 18.08
CA ALA A 11 17.59 30.16 18.77
C ALA A 11 17.40 28.78 18.11
N LEU A 12 16.19 28.48 17.61
CA LEU A 12 15.92 27.25 16.86
C LEU A 12 16.69 27.22 15.55
N ALA A 13 16.62 28.30 14.77
CA ALA A 13 17.33 28.41 13.50
C ALA A 13 18.85 28.24 13.69
N ALA A 14 19.44 28.97 14.64
CA ALA A 14 20.87 28.87 14.95
C ALA A 14 21.26 27.47 15.45
N ALA A 15 20.40 26.82 16.25
CA ALA A 15 20.65 25.46 16.72
C ALA A 15 20.65 24.44 15.57
N VAL A 16 19.69 24.55 14.64
CA VAL A 16 19.58 23.69 13.45
C VAL A 16 20.77 23.89 12.51
N GLU A 17 21.12 25.15 12.21
CA GLU A 17 22.27 25.49 11.36
C GLU A 17 23.59 24.94 11.94
N GLY A 18 23.73 24.96 13.27
CA GLY A 18 24.92 24.46 13.97
C GLY A 18 25.21 22.97 13.79
N PHE A 19 24.28 22.17 13.25
CA PHE A 19 24.50 20.75 12.95
C PHE A 19 24.99 20.48 11.52
N GLY A 20 24.91 21.45 10.61
CA GLY A 20 25.34 21.31 9.22
C GLY A 20 24.33 20.61 8.29
N GLY A 21 24.72 20.40 7.03
CA GLY A 21 23.82 20.01 5.94
C GLY A 21 23.56 18.52 5.72
N ASP A 22 24.31 17.61 6.36
CA ASP A 22 24.16 16.15 6.15
C ASP A 22 23.39 15.46 7.29
N MET A 23 22.30 16.08 7.71
CA MET A 23 21.46 15.61 8.80
C MET A 23 20.05 15.31 8.34
N LEU A 24 19.40 14.41 9.06
CA LEU A 24 17.99 14.11 8.94
C LEU A 24 17.29 14.51 10.24
N PHE A 25 16.02 14.88 10.12
CA PHE A 25 15.24 15.43 11.22
C PHE A 25 13.99 14.58 11.47
N ARG A 26 13.56 14.54 12.73
CA ARG A 26 12.29 13.95 13.15
C ARG A 26 11.64 14.83 14.20
N GLY A 27 10.43 15.30 13.94
CA GLY A 27 9.62 16.06 14.89
C GLY A 27 8.59 15.20 15.61
N GLN A 28 8.41 15.45 16.91
CA GLN A 28 7.40 14.78 17.73
C GLN A 28 6.83 15.73 18.78
N ASN A 29 5.59 15.49 19.17
CA ASN A 29 4.89 16.23 20.22
C ASN A 29 5.10 15.66 21.64
N GLU A 30 5.86 14.56 21.75
CA GLU A 30 6.19 13.91 23.01
C GLU A 30 7.64 13.38 22.96
N HIS A 31 8.28 13.31 24.13
CA HIS A 31 9.57 12.65 24.30
C HIS A 31 9.36 11.19 24.66
N PHE A 32 9.76 10.28 23.77
CA PHE A 32 9.55 8.85 23.95
C PHE A 32 10.78 8.11 24.51
N GLY A 33 11.91 8.80 24.65
CA GLY A 33 13.19 8.22 25.03
C GLY A 33 13.47 8.20 26.53
N THR A 34 14.54 7.50 26.89
CA THR A 34 15.22 7.55 28.19
C THR A 34 16.72 7.68 27.94
N ASP A 35 17.53 7.81 28.99
CA ASP A 35 19.00 7.81 28.85
C ASP A 35 19.55 6.53 28.19
N MET A 36 18.79 5.42 28.27
CA MET A 36 19.19 4.11 27.75
C MET A 36 18.60 3.79 26.37
N THR A 37 17.53 4.47 25.96
CA THR A 37 16.73 4.11 24.79
C THR A 37 16.26 5.35 24.06
N SER A 38 16.38 5.42 22.73
CA SER A 38 15.92 6.59 22.00
C SER A 38 14.39 6.75 22.03
N GLY A 39 13.65 5.65 22.20
CA GLY A 39 12.19 5.63 22.07
C GLY A 39 11.71 5.84 20.63
N LEU A 40 12.63 6.02 19.67
CA LEU A 40 12.32 6.20 18.26
C LEU A 40 12.10 4.83 17.61
N ARG A 41 10.86 4.35 17.71
CA ARG A 41 10.42 3.04 17.19
C ARG A 41 9.64 3.16 15.90
N THR A 42 9.70 2.09 15.11
CA THR A 42 8.89 1.92 13.90
C THR A 42 7.39 1.87 14.24
N SER A 43 6.54 2.05 13.24
CA SER A 43 5.08 1.92 13.44
C SER A 43 4.66 0.46 13.65
N ILE A 44 5.39 -0.52 13.09
CA ILE A 44 5.15 -1.95 13.36
C ILE A 44 5.54 -2.32 14.78
N ASP A 45 6.68 -1.88 15.30
CA ASP A 45 7.07 -2.18 16.69
C ASP A 45 6.06 -1.62 17.70
N ARG A 46 5.43 -0.49 17.37
CA ARG A 46 4.43 0.14 18.24
C ARG A 46 3.04 -0.48 18.15
N ARG A 47 2.61 -0.96 16.97
CA ARG A 47 1.20 -1.33 16.72
C ARG A 47 1.00 -2.73 16.16
N GLY A 48 2.07 -3.47 15.89
CA GLY A 48 2.06 -4.78 15.24
C GLY A 48 1.83 -4.71 13.73
N CYS A 49 2.22 -5.80 13.06
CA CYS A 49 1.95 -6.06 11.65
C CYS A 49 0.63 -6.82 11.47
N ILE A 50 -0.10 -6.50 10.39
CA ILE A 50 -1.26 -7.28 9.92
C ILE A 50 -0.88 -7.89 8.57
N PRO A 51 -0.35 -9.13 8.53
CA PRO A 51 0.31 -9.66 7.34
C PRO A 51 -0.55 -9.68 6.06
N PRO A 52 -1.84 -10.07 6.10
CA PRO A 52 -2.67 -10.05 4.89
C PRO A 52 -2.85 -8.64 4.31
N VAL A 53 -3.01 -7.64 5.18
CA VAL A 53 -3.12 -6.24 4.75
C VAL A 53 -1.77 -5.75 4.24
N MET A 54 -0.66 -6.14 4.86
CA MET A 54 0.69 -5.81 4.40
C MET A 54 0.95 -6.33 2.98
N LEU A 55 0.60 -7.59 2.69
CA LEU A 55 0.75 -8.17 1.35
C LEU A 55 -0.08 -7.40 0.32
N LYS A 56 -1.37 -7.15 0.63
CA LYS A 56 -2.27 -6.38 -0.24
C LYS A 56 -1.76 -4.97 -0.49
N TRP A 57 -1.27 -4.32 0.57
CA TRP A 57 -0.73 -2.98 0.54
C TRP A 57 0.55 -2.90 -0.30
N SER A 58 1.51 -3.82 -0.08
CA SER A 58 2.74 -3.94 -0.89
C SER A 58 2.44 -4.23 -2.35
N HIS A 59 1.49 -5.13 -2.64
CA HIS A 59 1.06 -5.44 -4.00
C HIS A 59 0.53 -4.18 -4.71
N TYR A 60 -0.47 -3.49 -4.13
CA TYR A 60 -1.03 -2.31 -4.79
C TYR A 60 -0.01 -1.20 -4.97
N ALA A 61 0.88 -1.00 -4.01
CA ALA A 61 1.97 -0.04 -4.13
C ALA A 61 2.89 -0.36 -5.30
N GLU A 62 3.39 -1.60 -5.39
CA GLU A 62 4.28 -2.00 -6.46
C GLU A 62 3.60 -1.85 -7.82
N PHE A 63 2.37 -2.37 -7.95
CA PHE A 63 1.57 -2.29 -9.17
C PHE A 63 1.31 -0.83 -9.58
N MET A 64 0.88 0.03 -8.65
CA MET A 64 0.62 1.45 -8.93
C MET A 64 1.90 2.19 -9.30
N LEU A 65 2.95 2.05 -8.48
CA LEU A 65 4.21 2.77 -8.66
C LEU A 65 4.89 2.37 -9.98
N ARG A 66 4.89 1.09 -10.34
CA ARG A 66 5.49 0.63 -11.61
C ARG A 66 4.80 1.24 -12.84
N GLN A 67 3.53 1.63 -12.75
CA GLN A 67 2.87 2.32 -13.87
C GLN A 67 3.30 3.76 -14.03
N ILE A 68 3.63 4.45 -12.95
CA ILE A 68 3.83 5.90 -12.97
C ILE A 68 5.31 6.28 -12.80
N ALA A 69 6.15 5.33 -12.37
CA ALA A 69 7.59 5.52 -12.23
C ALA A 69 8.26 5.67 -13.60
N LYS A 70 9.13 6.66 -13.72
CA LYS A 70 9.95 6.87 -14.92
C LYS A 70 11.04 5.80 -15.06
N ASP A 71 11.57 5.33 -13.93
CA ASP A 71 12.52 4.23 -13.84
C ASP A 71 12.02 3.24 -12.77
N PRO A 72 11.54 2.05 -13.19
CA PRO A 72 10.99 1.07 -12.25
C PRO A 72 12.06 0.32 -11.45
N SER A 73 13.36 0.45 -11.76
CA SER A 73 14.43 -0.30 -11.07
C SER A 73 14.50 0.00 -9.57
N ALA A 74 14.14 1.22 -9.16
CA ALA A 74 14.07 1.59 -7.74
C ALA A 74 13.02 0.77 -6.97
N LEU A 75 12.01 0.23 -7.67
CA LEU A 75 10.87 -0.52 -7.12
C LEU A 75 11.15 -2.02 -6.96
N ASP A 76 12.28 -2.53 -7.49
CA ASP A 76 12.70 -3.92 -7.28
C ASP A 76 13.10 -4.20 -5.81
N ARG A 77 13.26 -3.13 -5.02
CA ARG A 77 13.51 -3.18 -3.59
C ARG A 77 12.18 -3.10 -2.83
N LEU A 78 11.73 -4.23 -2.28
CA LEU A 78 10.53 -4.26 -1.44
C LEU A 78 10.61 -3.26 -0.28
N GLU A 79 11.82 -3.03 0.26
CA GLU A 79 12.08 -2.02 1.27
C GLU A 79 11.60 -0.64 0.82
N PHE A 80 11.96 -0.25 -0.40
CA PHE A 80 11.66 1.04 -0.98
C PHE A 80 10.17 1.22 -1.29
N VAL A 81 9.50 0.15 -1.70
CA VAL A 81 8.05 0.14 -1.90
C VAL A 81 7.33 0.32 -0.55
N GLN A 82 7.67 -0.48 0.47
CA GLN A 82 7.11 -0.34 1.83
C GLN A 82 7.39 1.03 2.47
N ALA A 83 8.53 1.60 2.11
CA ALA A 83 8.97 2.91 2.50
C ALA A 83 8.04 4.04 2.01
N ILE A 84 7.80 4.11 0.69
CA ILE A 84 6.87 5.09 0.09
C ILE A 84 5.49 5.02 0.77
N LEU A 85 5.07 3.80 1.08
CA LEU A 85 3.76 3.51 1.64
C LEU A 85 3.52 4.09 3.04
N GLN A 86 4.57 4.24 3.83
CA GLN A 86 4.47 4.85 5.15
C GLN A 86 3.91 6.27 5.10
N HIS A 87 4.21 7.03 4.05
CA HIS A 87 3.71 8.41 3.86
C HIS A 87 2.21 8.48 3.52
N TYR A 88 1.62 7.33 3.16
CA TYR A 88 0.17 7.20 2.93
C TYR A 88 -0.57 6.63 4.14
N GLY A 89 0.10 6.51 5.30
CA GLY A 89 -0.50 6.07 6.55
C GLY A 89 -0.28 4.58 6.87
N TRP A 90 0.53 3.89 6.07
CA TRP A 90 0.84 2.49 6.31
C TRP A 90 1.86 2.29 7.44
N ARG A 91 1.77 1.14 8.11
CA ARG A 91 2.74 0.74 9.13
C ARG A 91 3.92 0.01 8.50
N SER A 92 5.13 0.37 8.85
CA SER A 92 6.35 -0.16 8.24
C SER A 92 7.41 -0.50 9.30
N PHE A 93 8.49 -1.11 8.84
CA PHE A 93 9.72 -1.36 9.59
C PHE A 93 10.70 -0.16 9.55
N TYR A 94 10.27 1.00 9.05
CA TYR A 94 11.12 2.16 8.83
C TYR A 94 10.72 3.32 9.74
N LEU A 95 11.71 4.15 10.03
CA LEU A 95 11.51 5.42 10.71
C LEU A 95 11.40 6.53 9.66
N ASP A 96 10.30 7.29 9.69
CA ASP A 96 10.07 8.49 8.88
C ASP A 96 10.97 9.63 9.33
N LEU A 97 11.74 10.16 8.39
CA LEU A 97 12.68 11.26 8.56
C LEU A 97 12.46 12.29 7.46
N SER A 98 12.94 13.50 7.69
CA SER A 98 12.96 14.55 6.67
C SER A 98 14.34 15.18 6.56
N ALA A 99 14.77 15.52 5.34
CA ALA A 99 15.90 16.41 5.15
C ALA A 99 15.55 17.88 5.42
N SER A 100 14.26 18.21 5.58
CA SER A 100 13.80 19.55 5.94
C SER A 100 13.54 19.65 7.45
N PRO A 101 14.29 20.51 8.18
CA PRO A 101 14.01 20.77 9.59
C PRO A 101 12.65 21.48 9.78
N ALA A 102 12.18 22.25 8.79
CA ALA A 102 10.89 22.93 8.85
C ALA A 102 9.71 21.94 8.76
N VAL A 103 9.81 20.92 7.90
CA VAL A 103 8.84 19.80 7.86
C VAL A 103 8.80 19.09 9.21
N SER A 104 9.96 18.77 9.78
CA SER A 104 10.00 18.13 11.09
C SER A 104 9.47 19.03 12.21
N ALA A 105 9.76 20.34 12.17
CA ALA A 105 9.18 21.29 13.10
C ALA A 105 7.64 21.31 13.03
N TYR A 106 7.04 21.17 11.84
CA TYR A 106 5.60 21.05 11.71
C TYR A 106 5.05 19.91 12.58
N PHE A 107 5.63 18.70 12.48
CA PHE A 107 5.22 17.55 13.28
C PHE A 107 5.55 17.69 14.78
N ALA A 108 6.55 18.50 15.14
CA ALA A 108 6.85 18.84 16.54
C ALA A 108 5.90 19.90 17.11
N GLY A 109 5.18 20.65 16.27
CA GLY A 109 4.25 21.71 16.67
C GLY A 109 2.77 21.35 16.55
N HIS A 110 2.45 20.22 15.92
CA HIS A 110 1.08 19.75 15.66
C HIS A 110 0.87 18.32 16.15
N ARG A 111 -0.38 18.00 16.53
CA ARG A 111 -0.82 16.67 16.95
C ARG A 111 -1.72 16.07 15.88
N TRP A 112 -1.41 14.84 15.52
CA TRP A 112 -2.26 14.06 14.63
C TRP A 112 -3.56 13.67 15.35
N THR A 113 -4.70 13.90 14.69
CA THR A 113 -6.00 13.39 15.12
C THR A 113 -6.68 12.69 13.95
N SER A 114 -7.61 11.78 14.24
CA SER A 114 -8.49 11.23 13.21
C SER A 114 -9.91 11.03 13.70
N ARG A 115 -10.84 11.08 12.76
CA ARG A 115 -12.25 10.79 12.96
C ARG A 115 -12.75 9.90 11.82
N ARG A 116 -13.69 9.00 12.14
CA ARG A 116 -14.43 8.28 11.10
C ARG A 116 -15.52 9.19 10.56
N GLN A 117 -15.54 9.37 9.25
CA GLN A 117 -16.63 10.03 8.53
C GLN A 117 -17.44 8.96 7.80
N ILE A 118 -18.76 9.09 7.86
CA ILE A 118 -19.69 8.24 7.13
C ILE A 118 -20.47 9.16 6.22
N GLN A 119 -20.38 8.94 4.91
CA GLN A 119 -21.11 9.69 3.91
C GLN A 119 -22.05 8.73 3.17
N MET A 120 -23.31 9.11 3.05
CA MET A 120 -24.24 8.42 2.17
C MET A 120 -24.02 8.92 0.74
N VAL A 121 -23.72 8.01 -0.17
CA VAL A 121 -23.64 8.26 -1.61
C VAL A 121 -24.49 7.23 -2.33
N GLU A 122 -24.61 7.39 -3.63
CA GLU A 122 -25.32 6.48 -4.52
C GLU A 122 -24.31 5.90 -5.51
N ASP A 123 -24.42 4.61 -5.83
CA ASP A 123 -23.63 4.03 -6.91
C ASP A 123 -24.14 4.52 -8.29
N CYS A 124 -23.56 4.00 -9.38
CA CYS A 124 -23.94 4.41 -10.72
C CYS A 124 -25.36 3.99 -11.16
N PHE A 125 -26.06 3.20 -10.35
CA PHE A 125 -27.45 2.77 -10.56
C PHE A 125 -28.41 3.42 -9.56
N GLU A 126 -27.95 4.46 -8.85
CA GLU A 126 -28.72 5.15 -7.80
C GLU A 126 -28.98 4.30 -6.55
N ASP A 127 -28.26 3.17 -6.38
CA ASP A 127 -28.37 2.35 -5.17
C ASP A 127 -27.62 3.04 -4.01
N PRO A 128 -28.27 3.25 -2.85
CA PRO A 128 -27.63 3.94 -1.73
C PRO A 128 -26.54 3.08 -1.08
N VAL A 129 -25.44 3.72 -0.69
CA VAL A 129 -24.32 3.11 0.03
C VAL A 129 -23.78 4.06 1.10
N LEU A 130 -23.27 3.50 2.21
CA LEU A 130 -22.63 4.27 3.28
C LEU A 130 -21.11 4.12 3.18
N ALA A 131 -20.44 5.09 2.57
CA ALA A 131 -19.00 5.14 2.44
C ALA A 131 -18.35 5.59 3.76
N VAL A 132 -17.46 4.76 4.30
CA VAL A 132 -16.71 5.02 5.54
C VAL A 132 -15.29 5.42 5.20
N ARG A 133 -14.87 6.58 5.69
CA ARG A 133 -13.53 7.14 5.49
C ARG A 133 -12.87 7.48 6.83
N GLU A 134 -11.55 7.38 6.90
CA GLU A 134 -10.76 7.92 8.00
C GLU A 134 -10.25 9.31 7.63
N MET A 135 -10.84 10.33 8.24
CA MET A 135 -10.44 11.72 8.06
C MET A 135 -9.41 12.06 9.12
N ALA A 136 -8.22 12.47 8.69
CA ALA A 136 -7.11 12.83 9.56
C ALA A 136 -6.82 14.33 9.49
N SER A 137 -6.33 14.89 10.59
CA SER A 137 -5.88 16.27 10.65
C SER A 137 -4.64 16.40 11.52
N TYR A 138 -3.93 17.51 11.37
CA TYR A 138 -2.87 17.93 12.27
C TYR A 138 -3.29 19.23 12.93
N GLU A 139 -3.60 19.17 14.22
CA GLU A 139 -4.08 20.31 14.98
C GLU A 139 -2.92 20.93 15.78
N PRO A 140 -2.83 22.27 15.88
CA PRO A 140 -1.90 22.90 16.80
C PRO A 140 -2.09 22.34 18.20
N PHE A 141 -1.01 21.95 18.87
CA PHE A 141 -1.08 21.51 20.26
C PHE A 141 -0.30 22.44 21.19
N GLU A 142 -0.68 22.46 22.45
CA GLU A 142 0.00 23.22 23.49
C GLU A 142 0.89 22.30 24.34
N GLY A 143 2.09 22.76 24.64
CA GLY A 143 3.13 21.99 25.32
C GLY A 143 4.49 22.14 24.64
N ASP A 144 5.41 21.25 24.98
CA ASP A 144 6.74 21.21 24.38
C ASP A 144 6.75 20.24 23.19
N GLY A 145 7.32 20.70 22.08
CA GLY A 145 7.69 19.85 20.95
C GLY A 145 9.13 19.37 21.07
N HIS A 146 9.47 18.35 20.28
CA HIS A 146 10.79 17.76 20.25
C HIS A 146 11.25 17.55 18.81
N LEU A 147 12.43 18.07 18.49
CA LEU A 147 13.10 17.90 17.22
C LEU A 147 14.39 17.10 17.43
N TYR A 148 14.45 15.91 16.85
CA TYR A 148 15.62 15.04 16.87
C TYR A 148 16.45 15.28 15.60
N VAL A 149 17.77 15.34 15.78
CA VAL A 149 18.75 15.50 14.69
C VAL A 149 19.56 14.22 14.58
N ILE A 150 19.51 13.60 13.40
CA ILE A 150 19.99 12.26 13.13
C ILE A 150 21.07 12.33 12.05
N SER A 151 22.21 11.69 12.30
CA SER A 151 23.35 11.71 11.38
C SER A 151 23.27 10.58 10.37
N LYS A 152 23.37 10.90 9.08
CA LYS A 152 23.47 9.88 8.02
C LYS A 152 24.74 9.04 8.14
N ALA A 153 25.86 9.66 8.53
CA ALA A 153 27.11 8.96 8.80
C ALA A 153 26.95 7.94 9.94
N ALA A 154 26.35 8.34 11.06
CA ALA A 154 26.12 7.44 12.19
C ALA A 154 25.14 6.29 11.84
N LEU A 155 24.12 6.56 11.03
CA LEU A 155 23.24 5.52 10.48
C LEU A 155 24.01 4.50 9.64
N SER A 156 24.90 4.99 8.75
CA SER A 156 25.77 4.14 7.92
C SER A 156 26.74 3.30 8.76
N GLU A 157 27.38 3.89 9.76
CA GLU A 157 28.26 3.19 10.72
C GLU A 157 27.50 2.09 11.48
N ALA A 158 26.25 2.35 11.85
CA ALA A 158 25.36 1.38 12.47
C ALA A 158 24.78 0.34 11.49
N ARG A 159 25.15 0.41 10.20
CA ARG A 159 24.64 -0.45 9.11
C ARG A 159 23.12 -0.38 8.95
N ILE A 160 22.53 0.78 9.23
CA ILE A 160 21.11 1.05 9.01
C ILE A 160 20.98 1.66 7.62
N ALA A 161 20.18 1.03 6.75
CA ALA A 161 19.98 1.56 5.41
C ALA A 161 19.18 2.87 5.48
N VAL A 162 19.52 3.77 4.57
CA VAL A 162 18.94 5.10 4.47
C VAL A 162 18.46 5.31 3.05
N HIS A 163 17.17 5.60 2.90
CA HIS A 163 16.51 5.72 1.60
C HIS A 163 16.04 7.16 1.38
N ASP A 164 16.52 7.78 0.32
CA ASP A 164 16.01 9.05 -0.19
C ASP A 164 14.82 8.78 -1.12
N LEU A 165 13.63 9.22 -0.74
CA LEU A 165 12.44 8.97 -1.55
C LEU A 165 12.37 9.84 -2.80
N SER A 166 13.16 10.92 -2.89
CA SER A 166 13.26 11.72 -4.11
C SER A 166 13.87 10.96 -5.30
N GLN A 167 14.47 9.79 -5.05
CA GLN A 167 14.95 8.90 -6.10
C GLN A 167 13.82 8.37 -6.99
N LEU A 168 12.59 8.30 -6.48
CA LEU A 168 11.44 7.96 -7.30
C LEU A 168 11.01 9.20 -8.11
N SER A 169 11.14 9.12 -9.42
CA SER A 169 10.58 10.12 -10.33
C SER A 169 9.37 9.57 -11.08
N LEU A 170 8.35 10.39 -11.23
CA LEU A 170 7.10 10.02 -11.90
C LEU A 170 7.08 10.57 -13.33
N TRP A 171 6.80 9.75 -14.35
CA TRP A 171 6.76 10.23 -15.75
C TRP A 171 5.53 11.07 -16.06
N ILE A 172 4.43 10.88 -15.31
CA ILE A 172 3.22 11.70 -15.39
C ILE A 172 3.35 13.07 -14.72
N GLY A 173 4.48 13.35 -14.06
CA GLY A 173 4.65 14.53 -13.23
C GLY A 173 3.87 14.43 -11.90
N GLY A 174 3.45 15.58 -11.37
CA GLY A 174 2.84 15.69 -10.05
C GLY A 174 3.86 15.81 -8.91
N GLN A 175 3.37 16.00 -7.69
CA GLN A 175 4.17 16.15 -6.49
C GLN A 175 3.60 15.25 -5.38
N PRO A 176 4.17 14.04 -5.18
CA PRO A 176 3.68 13.12 -4.16
C PRO A 176 4.06 13.56 -2.74
N ARG A 177 3.36 13.04 -1.72
CA ARG A 177 3.61 13.37 -0.30
C ARG A 177 5.08 13.34 0.11
N TYR A 178 5.84 12.33 -0.34
CA TYR A 178 7.25 12.21 0.01
C TYR A 178 8.11 13.36 -0.54
N ALA A 179 7.70 13.99 -1.65
CA ALA A 179 8.39 15.14 -2.22
C ALA A 179 8.14 16.40 -1.37
N PHE A 180 6.88 16.69 -1.00
CA PHE A 180 6.55 17.81 -0.10
C PHE A 180 7.22 17.70 1.27
N GLN A 181 7.42 16.48 1.75
CA GLN A 181 7.99 16.22 3.07
C GLN A 181 9.52 16.13 3.05
N ASN A 182 10.18 16.26 1.90
CA ASN A 182 11.61 15.96 1.71
C ASN A 182 11.97 14.65 2.41
N ALA A 183 11.20 13.60 2.13
CA ALA A 183 11.13 12.41 2.95
C ALA A 183 12.33 11.49 2.77
N TRP A 184 12.80 10.99 3.90
CA TRP A 184 13.86 10.00 4.02
C TRP A 184 13.40 8.90 4.99
N LEU A 185 13.99 7.73 4.85
CA LEU A 185 13.68 6.60 5.72
C LEU A 185 14.93 5.93 6.22
N ALA A 186 14.93 5.56 7.50
CA ALA A 186 15.96 4.75 8.12
C ALA A 186 15.40 3.39 8.55
N GLY A 187 16.04 2.30 8.12
CA GLY A 187 15.62 0.96 8.47
C GLY A 187 16.07 -0.11 7.46
N PRO A 188 15.47 -1.32 7.49
CA PRO A 188 14.47 -1.74 8.48
C PRO A 188 15.09 -1.78 9.88
N LEU A 189 14.31 -1.39 10.89
CA LEU A 189 14.72 -1.45 12.30
C LEU A 189 13.99 -2.59 13.01
N GLN A 190 14.66 -3.16 14.01
CA GLN A 190 14.05 -4.07 15.00
C GLN A 190 14.23 -3.42 16.37
N GLY A 191 13.20 -2.70 16.83
CA GLY A 191 13.26 -1.91 18.06
C GLY A 191 13.66 -0.45 17.82
N ASP A 192 14.39 0.11 18.77
CA ASP A 192 14.74 1.53 18.80
C ASP A 192 15.84 1.88 17.80
N LEU A 193 15.76 3.06 17.20
CA LEU A 193 16.92 3.66 16.55
C LEU A 193 18.06 3.78 17.58
N PRO A 194 19.29 3.31 17.30
CA PRO A 194 20.39 3.44 18.23
C PRO A 194 20.64 4.91 18.63
N SER A 195 20.80 5.17 19.93
CA SER A 195 21.02 6.54 20.44
C SER A 195 22.28 7.19 19.88
N SER A 196 23.26 6.39 19.44
CA SER A 196 24.47 6.88 18.73
C SER A 196 24.14 7.58 17.40
N CYS A 197 23.02 7.25 16.76
CA CYS A 197 22.57 7.88 15.52
C CYS A 197 21.94 9.27 15.76
N ILE A 198 21.57 9.58 17.01
CA ILE A 198 20.92 10.84 17.40
C ILE A 198 21.99 11.79 17.95
N ILE A 199 22.41 12.73 17.11
CA ILE A 199 23.46 13.68 17.47
C ILE A 199 22.91 14.91 18.20
N GLY A 200 21.63 15.20 18.05
CA GLY A 200 20.97 16.36 18.67
C GLY A 200 19.53 16.11 19.08
N HIS A 201 19.12 16.76 20.16
CA HIS A 201 17.73 16.83 20.62
C HIS A 201 17.42 18.26 21.03
N ILE A 202 16.46 18.89 20.36
CA ILE A 202 16.02 20.25 20.63
C ILE A 202 14.59 20.19 21.15
N SER A 203 14.35 20.79 22.32
CA SER A 203 13.04 20.93 22.94
C SER A 203 12.65 22.40 22.99
N ALA A 204 11.41 22.72 22.63
CA ALA A 204 10.90 24.09 22.63
C ALA A 204 9.37 24.08 22.78
N PRO A 205 8.74 25.18 23.20
CA PRO A 205 7.29 25.31 23.11
C PRO A 205 6.81 25.04 21.68
N ALA A 206 5.72 24.29 21.52
CA ALA A 206 5.17 23.89 20.23
C ALA A 206 4.92 25.08 19.29
N ALA A 207 4.55 26.24 19.85
CA ALA A 207 4.38 27.49 19.10
C ALA A 207 5.66 27.94 18.35
N VAL A 208 6.85 27.74 18.95
CA VAL A 208 8.14 28.06 18.30
C VAL A 208 8.36 27.18 17.07
N PHE A 209 8.04 25.88 17.18
CA PHE A 209 8.13 24.96 16.05
C PHE A 209 7.11 25.27 14.95
N ARG A 210 5.88 25.65 15.31
CA ARG A 210 4.87 26.10 14.34
C ARG A 210 5.32 27.35 13.58
N GLU A 211 5.86 28.34 14.28
CA GLU A 211 6.39 29.55 13.63
C GLU A 211 7.57 29.22 12.71
N PHE A 212 8.48 28.33 13.15
CA PHE A 212 9.61 27.89 12.33
C PHE A 212 9.17 27.13 11.08
N ALA A 213 8.20 26.22 11.21
CA ALA A 213 7.60 25.52 10.08
C ALA A 213 6.93 26.50 9.10
N SER A 214 6.18 27.47 9.61
CA SER A 214 5.50 28.50 8.81
C SER A 214 6.50 29.38 8.04
N LYS A 215 7.63 29.79 8.63
CA LYS A 215 8.72 30.49 7.91
C LYS A 215 9.33 29.63 6.79
N GLY A 216 9.31 28.31 6.95
CA GLY A 216 9.70 27.34 5.93
C GLY A 216 8.62 27.03 4.88
N GLY A 217 7.43 27.65 4.96
CA GLY A 217 6.33 27.44 4.03
C GLY A 217 5.31 26.37 4.45
N PHE A 218 5.36 25.88 5.69
CA PHE A 218 4.48 24.82 6.20
C PHE A 218 3.64 25.33 7.36
N ALA A 219 2.48 25.88 7.05
CA ALA A 219 1.53 26.39 8.05
C ALA A 219 0.34 25.43 8.26
N ASN A 220 -0.01 24.65 7.24
CA ASN A 220 -1.24 23.88 7.19
C ASN A 220 -0.95 22.43 6.77
N ALA A 221 -1.88 21.50 7.02
CA ALA A 221 -1.72 20.11 6.61
C ALA A 221 -1.55 19.96 5.09
N GLY A 222 -2.25 20.79 4.30
CA GLY A 222 -2.15 20.79 2.84
C GLY A 222 -0.74 21.07 2.30
N ASP A 223 0.12 21.75 3.07
CA ASP A 223 1.50 22.06 2.67
C ASP A 223 2.42 20.82 2.73
N LEU A 224 1.99 19.75 3.41
CA LEU A 224 2.73 18.49 3.55
C LEU A 224 1.98 17.28 2.98
N PHE A 225 0.66 17.41 2.82
CA PHE A 225 -0.23 16.37 2.35
C PHE A 225 -0.99 16.92 1.14
N PRO A 226 -0.40 16.89 -0.06
CA PRO A 226 -1.08 17.27 -1.30
C PRO A 226 -2.39 16.51 -1.51
N ASP A 227 -3.32 17.15 -2.24
CA ASP A 227 -4.58 16.56 -2.65
C ASP A 227 -4.40 15.54 -3.78
N ARG A 228 -5.49 14.89 -4.19
CA ARG A 228 -5.47 13.85 -5.23
C ARG A 228 -5.15 14.40 -6.63
N GLN A 229 -5.40 15.67 -6.86
CA GLN A 229 -5.12 16.34 -8.13
C GLN A 229 -3.61 16.58 -8.27
N THR A 230 -2.93 16.80 -7.15
CA THR A 230 -1.49 17.10 -7.09
C THR A 230 -0.63 15.84 -6.88
N ASP A 231 -1.11 14.86 -6.12
CA ASP A 231 -0.42 13.60 -5.79
C ASP A 231 -1.00 12.42 -6.58
N PRO A 232 -0.30 11.95 -7.63
CA PRO A 232 -0.79 10.84 -8.45
C PRO A 232 -0.84 9.50 -7.70
N ILE A 233 0.02 9.28 -6.70
CA ILE A 233 0.00 8.04 -5.90
C ILE A 233 -1.24 8.05 -5.02
N LEU A 234 -1.55 9.19 -4.39
CA LEU A 234 -2.78 9.35 -3.63
C LEU A 234 -4.00 9.10 -4.52
N ASN A 235 -4.02 9.67 -5.73
CA ASN A 235 -5.12 9.47 -6.67
C ASN A 235 -5.36 7.98 -6.98
N LEU A 236 -4.29 7.23 -7.26
CA LEU A 236 -4.38 5.79 -7.52
C LEU A 236 -4.87 5.02 -6.29
N LEU A 237 -4.34 5.30 -5.10
CA LEU A 237 -4.78 4.67 -3.85
C LEU A 237 -6.26 4.96 -3.55
N LEU A 238 -6.74 6.16 -3.85
CA LEU A 238 -8.14 6.54 -3.69
C LEU A 238 -9.05 5.88 -4.75
N SER A 239 -8.51 5.38 -5.87
CA SER A 239 -9.26 4.67 -6.92
C SER A 239 -9.48 3.18 -6.64
N LEU A 240 -8.94 2.67 -5.53
CA LEU A 240 -9.13 1.28 -5.12
C LEU A 240 -10.61 0.95 -4.88
N PRO A 241 -11.03 -0.30 -5.12
CA PRO A 241 -12.43 -0.67 -5.01
C PRO A 241 -12.87 -0.55 -3.54
N TRP A 242 -14.16 -0.29 -3.35
CA TRP A 242 -14.78 -0.32 -2.04
C TRP A 242 -15.24 -1.74 -1.71
N GLU A 243 -15.05 -2.16 -0.48
CA GLU A 243 -15.42 -3.47 0.04
C GLU A 243 -16.48 -3.32 1.13
N MET A 244 -17.51 -4.15 1.06
CA MET A 244 -18.55 -4.20 2.08
C MET A 244 -17.96 -4.55 3.46
N ILE A 245 -18.30 -3.74 4.46
CA ILE A 245 -17.98 -4.01 5.86
C ILE A 245 -19.00 -5.03 6.39
N ARG A 246 -18.59 -6.29 6.53
CA ARG A 246 -19.41 -7.33 7.15
C ARG A 246 -19.50 -7.10 8.65
N THR A 247 -20.63 -6.60 9.15
CA THR A 247 -20.87 -6.43 10.59
C THR A 247 -21.48 -7.72 11.18
N SER A 248 -20.82 -8.30 12.18
CA SER A 248 -21.23 -9.58 12.80
C SER A 248 -22.35 -9.44 13.84
N GLY A 249 -23.23 -8.45 13.71
CA GLY A 249 -24.33 -8.25 14.64
C GLY A 249 -24.70 -6.79 14.83
N LYS A 250 -26.00 -6.53 14.69
CA LYS A 250 -26.70 -5.24 14.80
C LYS A 250 -26.70 -4.38 13.53
N ALA A 251 -27.76 -4.66 12.76
CA ALA A 251 -28.64 -3.72 12.10
C ALA A 251 -28.00 -2.81 11.03
N ASP A 252 -28.15 -3.26 9.78
CA ASP A 252 -28.73 -2.46 8.72
C ASP A 252 -29.43 -1.22 9.27
N ARG A 253 -28.79 -0.05 9.13
CA ARG A 253 -29.50 1.23 9.27
C ARG A 253 -30.42 1.35 8.07
N GLY A 254 -31.62 0.76 8.16
CA GLY A 254 -32.62 0.82 7.10
C GLY A 254 -32.29 0.07 5.80
N GLY A 255 -31.42 -0.95 5.85
CA GLY A 255 -31.07 -1.78 4.68
C GLY A 255 -29.94 -1.24 3.81
N ILE A 256 -29.26 -0.17 4.22
CA ILE A 256 -28.13 0.41 3.48
C ILE A 256 -26.81 -0.16 4.00
N GLU A 257 -26.00 -0.67 3.09
CA GLU A 257 -24.72 -1.33 3.37
C GLU A 257 -23.59 -0.33 3.58
N PHE A 258 -22.66 -0.68 4.48
CA PHE A 258 -21.44 0.09 4.73
C PHE A 258 -20.28 -0.42 3.90
N PHE A 259 -19.50 0.51 3.36
CA PHE A 259 -18.33 0.21 2.55
C PHE A 259 -17.12 0.97 3.04
N ARG A 260 -15.95 0.35 2.89
CA ARG A 260 -14.63 0.97 3.11
C ARG A 260 -13.76 0.72 1.89
N ARG A 261 -12.71 1.49 1.66
CA ARG A 261 -11.78 1.18 0.57
C ARG A 261 -11.06 -0.14 0.86
N ALA A 262 -10.68 -0.86 -0.19
CA ALA A 262 -9.89 -2.10 -0.09
C ALA A 262 -8.60 -1.90 0.71
N LEU A 263 -8.10 -0.67 0.73
CA LEU A 263 -7.02 -0.17 1.54
C LEU A 263 -7.48 1.12 2.26
N ASP A 264 -7.63 1.06 3.59
CA ASP A 264 -7.98 2.23 4.40
C ASP A 264 -6.77 3.16 4.54
N ILE A 265 -6.91 4.42 4.12
CA ILE A 265 -5.92 5.48 4.32
C ILE A 265 -6.48 6.70 5.02
N PRO A 266 -5.65 7.40 5.83
CA PRO A 266 -5.99 8.72 6.32
C PRO A 266 -6.05 9.73 5.17
N GLU A 267 -7.20 10.40 5.07
CA GLU A 267 -7.45 11.49 4.14
C GLU A 267 -7.40 12.83 4.90
N TYR A 268 -6.61 13.77 4.39
CA TYR A 268 -6.35 15.06 5.05
C TYR A 268 -7.20 16.21 4.49
N HIS A 269 -7.87 15.97 3.36
CA HIS A 269 -8.72 16.95 2.68
C HIS A 269 -10.17 16.57 2.88
N ASP A 270 -10.94 17.45 3.52
CA ASP A 270 -12.39 17.27 3.75
C ASP A 270 -13.18 17.56 2.47
N GLU A 271 -12.87 16.82 1.39
CA GLU A 271 -13.65 16.79 0.18
C GLU A 271 -14.81 15.81 0.35
N GLU A 272 -16.05 16.27 0.13
CA GLU A 272 -17.19 15.38 0.04
C GLU A 272 -17.06 14.47 -1.19
N LEU A 273 -17.41 13.19 -1.03
CA LEU A 273 -17.61 12.31 -2.17
C LEU A 273 -18.76 12.83 -3.02
N ALA A 274 -18.66 12.67 -4.34
CA ALA A 274 -19.78 12.96 -5.23
C ALA A 274 -21.03 12.19 -4.80
N LYS A 275 -22.20 12.82 -4.84
CA LYS A 275 -23.44 12.13 -4.47
C LYS A 275 -23.66 10.87 -5.34
N HIS A 276 -23.51 11.01 -6.65
CA HIS A 276 -23.60 9.91 -7.61
C HIS A 276 -22.19 9.49 -8.03
N GLN A 277 -21.84 8.24 -7.74
CA GLN A 277 -20.53 7.71 -8.06
C GLN A 277 -20.44 7.29 -9.53
N PRO A 278 -19.28 7.53 -10.19
CA PRO A 278 -19.08 7.12 -11.56
C PRO A 278 -19.03 5.59 -11.70
N THR A 279 -19.20 5.11 -12.92
CA THR A 279 -19.34 3.68 -13.20
C THR A 279 -18.07 2.87 -13.00
N ASP A 280 -16.93 3.54 -12.87
CA ASP A 280 -15.62 2.96 -12.53
C ASP A 280 -15.38 2.90 -11.01
N THR A 281 -16.33 3.36 -10.18
CA THR A 281 -16.31 3.15 -8.73
C THR A 281 -17.05 1.86 -8.39
N ALA A 282 -16.31 0.85 -7.90
CA ALA A 282 -16.89 -0.43 -7.49
C ALA A 282 -17.18 -0.48 -5.99
N PHE A 283 -18.40 -0.88 -5.64
CA PHE A 283 -18.86 -1.21 -4.29
C PHE A 283 -19.08 -2.73 -4.18
N PHE A 284 -18.00 -3.45 -3.88
CA PHE A 284 -17.97 -4.89 -3.98
C PHE A 284 -18.66 -5.59 -2.81
N CYS A 285 -19.64 -6.43 -3.14
CA CYS A 285 -20.49 -7.13 -2.18
C CYS A 285 -20.18 -8.63 -2.02
N GLY A 286 -19.06 -9.12 -2.56
CA GLY A 286 -18.72 -10.55 -2.51
C GLY A 286 -19.27 -11.38 -3.67
N ALA A 287 -19.74 -10.75 -4.75
CA ALA A 287 -20.17 -11.45 -5.96
C ALA A 287 -19.05 -12.32 -6.54
N THR A 288 -19.43 -13.45 -7.13
CA THR A 288 -18.50 -14.45 -7.69
C THR A 288 -18.82 -14.72 -9.15
N VAL A 289 -17.82 -14.99 -9.97
CA VAL A 289 -17.96 -15.39 -11.38
C VAL A 289 -18.82 -16.66 -11.48
N SER A 290 -18.75 -17.53 -10.47
CA SER A 290 -19.58 -18.74 -10.40
C SER A 290 -21.10 -18.46 -10.46
N GLN A 291 -21.54 -17.26 -10.09
CA GLN A 291 -22.95 -16.84 -10.16
C GLN A 291 -23.41 -16.45 -11.56
N ILE A 292 -22.49 -16.10 -12.47
CA ILE A 292 -22.81 -15.61 -13.82
C ILE A 292 -22.29 -16.51 -14.95
N VAL A 293 -21.36 -17.41 -14.64
CA VAL A 293 -20.83 -18.37 -15.62
C VAL A 293 -21.93 -19.35 -16.06
N LYS A 294 -22.13 -19.46 -17.37
CA LYS A 294 -23.08 -20.41 -17.98
C LYS A 294 -22.39 -21.47 -18.84
N ASP A 295 -21.13 -21.26 -19.19
CA ASP A 295 -20.34 -22.16 -20.01
C ASP A 295 -19.91 -23.38 -19.17
N PRO A 296 -20.44 -24.59 -19.44
CA PRO A 296 -20.11 -25.79 -18.67
C PRO A 296 -18.68 -26.28 -18.90
N THR A 297 -17.96 -25.73 -19.90
CA THR A 297 -16.54 -26.05 -20.14
C THR A 297 -15.59 -25.29 -19.23
N LEU A 298 -16.09 -24.27 -18.50
CA LEU A 298 -15.32 -23.51 -17.53
C LEU A 298 -15.44 -24.12 -16.13
N THR A 299 -14.30 -24.38 -15.49
CA THR A 299 -14.26 -24.78 -14.09
C THR A 299 -13.86 -23.59 -13.22
N VAL A 300 -14.78 -23.12 -12.38
CA VAL A 300 -14.48 -22.09 -11.38
C VAL A 300 -14.01 -22.75 -10.08
N ARG A 301 -12.86 -22.30 -9.57
CA ARG A 301 -12.29 -22.75 -8.30
C ARG A 301 -11.96 -21.56 -7.42
N SER A 302 -12.58 -21.51 -6.25
CA SER A 302 -12.23 -20.50 -5.24
C SER A 302 -10.78 -20.68 -4.80
N ALA A 303 -10.07 -19.56 -4.71
CA ALA A 303 -8.71 -19.42 -4.23
C ALA A 303 -8.66 -18.29 -3.17
N PRO A 304 -7.74 -18.38 -2.21
CA PRO A 304 -7.59 -17.33 -1.21
C PRO A 304 -6.90 -16.09 -1.81
N SER A 305 -7.30 -14.88 -1.40
CA SER A 305 -6.80 -13.62 -1.98
C SER A 305 -5.28 -13.47 -1.91
N HIS A 306 -4.63 -14.10 -0.93
CA HIS A 306 -3.18 -14.00 -0.75
C HIS A 306 -2.37 -14.64 -1.89
N ILE A 307 -2.98 -15.44 -2.79
CA ILE A 307 -2.28 -15.90 -3.99
C ILE A 307 -1.92 -14.73 -4.92
N ILE A 308 -2.76 -13.68 -4.96
CA ILE A 308 -2.54 -12.53 -5.84
C ILE A 308 -1.57 -11.53 -5.20
N PHE A 309 -1.66 -11.39 -3.88
CA PHE A 309 -0.86 -10.42 -3.12
C PHE A 309 0.51 -10.95 -2.69
N GLY A 310 0.75 -12.26 -2.82
CA GLY A 310 2.00 -12.91 -2.44
C GLY A 310 3.03 -12.98 -3.57
N SER A 311 4.31 -12.98 -3.20
CA SER A 311 5.43 -13.24 -4.10
C SER A 311 6.07 -14.61 -3.83
N SER A 312 6.73 -15.19 -4.84
CA SER A 312 7.49 -16.42 -4.73
C SER A 312 8.71 -16.38 -5.65
N ASP A 313 9.89 -16.58 -5.08
CA ASP A 313 11.16 -16.70 -5.82
C ASP A 313 11.46 -18.14 -6.28
N ARG A 314 10.51 -19.06 -6.06
CA ARG A 314 10.69 -20.45 -6.47
C ARG A 314 10.63 -20.58 -7.99
N PRO A 315 11.36 -21.54 -8.58
CA PRO A 315 11.18 -21.90 -9.98
C PRO A 315 9.70 -22.20 -10.27
N PRO A 316 9.21 -21.88 -11.48
CA PRO A 316 7.81 -22.05 -11.85
C PRO A 316 7.45 -23.53 -12.07
N GLU A 317 7.35 -24.29 -10.98
CA GLU A 317 7.00 -25.71 -10.95
C GLU A 317 5.64 -25.91 -10.29
N PHE A 318 4.64 -26.31 -11.08
CA PHE A 318 3.25 -26.42 -10.64
C PHE A 318 2.63 -27.77 -11.01
N PRO A 319 3.13 -28.91 -10.50
CA PRO A 319 2.64 -30.23 -10.90
C PRO A 319 1.13 -30.42 -10.63
N ARG A 320 0.61 -29.95 -9.49
CA ARG A 320 -0.81 -30.14 -9.14
C ARG A 320 -1.72 -29.16 -9.86
N VAL A 321 -1.30 -27.91 -10.05
CA VAL A 321 -2.01 -26.95 -10.91
C VAL A 321 -2.06 -27.49 -12.33
N SER A 322 -0.94 -27.98 -12.86
CA SER A 322 -0.88 -28.54 -14.22
C SER A 322 -1.81 -29.75 -14.38
N GLU A 323 -1.81 -30.68 -13.42
CA GLU A 323 -2.75 -31.80 -13.41
C GLU A 323 -4.21 -31.33 -13.39
N PHE A 324 -4.51 -30.35 -12.54
CA PHE A 324 -5.86 -29.80 -12.41
C PHE A 324 -6.34 -29.13 -13.71
N VAL A 325 -5.48 -28.33 -14.35
CA VAL A 325 -5.78 -27.66 -15.63
C VAL A 325 -5.94 -28.70 -16.73
N ARG A 326 -5.06 -29.70 -16.84
CA ARG A 326 -5.18 -30.76 -17.86
C ARG A 326 -6.47 -31.56 -17.76
N ARG A 327 -6.98 -31.73 -16.54
CA ARG A 327 -8.25 -32.41 -16.28
C ARG A 327 -9.47 -31.58 -16.70
N HIS A 328 -9.44 -30.27 -16.47
CA HIS A 328 -10.61 -29.39 -16.66
C HIS A 328 -10.54 -28.49 -17.90
N LYS A 329 -9.38 -28.47 -18.58
CA LYS A 329 -9.01 -27.67 -19.75
C LYS A 329 -9.03 -26.16 -19.55
N ARG A 330 -10.07 -25.59 -18.96
CA ARG A 330 -10.22 -24.13 -18.73
C ARG A 330 -10.64 -23.89 -17.29
N VAL A 331 -9.76 -23.25 -16.52
CA VAL A 331 -9.89 -23.08 -15.07
C VAL A 331 -9.81 -21.61 -14.69
N LEU A 332 -10.79 -21.16 -13.90
CA LEU A 332 -10.83 -19.83 -13.31
C LEU A 332 -10.51 -19.97 -11.81
N PHE A 333 -9.31 -19.55 -11.41
CA PHE A 333 -8.93 -19.47 -9.99
C PHE A 333 -9.40 -18.12 -9.43
N GLU A 334 -10.56 -18.11 -8.79
CA GLU A 334 -11.26 -16.92 -8.36
C GLU A 334 -10.94 -16.55 -6.91
N VAL A 335 -10.55 -15.30 -6.65
CA VAL A 335 -10.38 -14.75 -5.30
C VAL A 335 -11.63 -14.03 -4.79
N SER A 336 -11.76 -13.93 -3.47
CA SER A 336 -12.94 -13.36 -2.82
C SER A 336 -13.02 -11.83 -2.83
N GLU A 337 -12.11 -11.14 -3.51
CA GLU A 337 -11.98 -9.67 -3.52
C GLU A 337 -11.88 -9.15 -4.96
N LEU A 338 -12.06 -7.85 -5.17
CA LEU A 338 -11.69 -7.19 -6.43
C LEU A 338 -10.24 -6.71 -6.33
N ILE A 339 -9.51 -6.89 -7.42
CA ILE A 339 -8.11 -6.50 -7.55
C ILE A 339 -8.05 -5.31 -8.50
N TRP A 340 -7.49 -4.20 -8.02
CA TRP A 340 -7.19 -3.07 -8.89
C TRP A 340 -6.12 -3.46 -9.90
N LEU A 341 -6.40 -3.26 -11.19
CA LEU A 341 -5.48 -3.54 -12.29
C LEU A 341 -5.08 -2.21 -12.97
N PRO A 342 -3.79 -1.89 -13.02
CA PRO A 342 -3.34 -0.59 -13.48
C PRO A 342 -3.64 -0.26 -14.95
N GLU A 343 -3.69 -1.28 -15.82
CA GLU A 343 -3.88 -1.10 -17.25
C GLU A 343 -5.37 -0.99 -17.65
N THR A 344 -6.28 -1.14 -16.69
CA THR A 344 -7.74 -1.06 -16.89
C THR A 344 -8.37 0.17 -16.23
N VAL A 345 -7.57 1.17 -15.85
CA VAL A 345 -7.91 2.37 -15.04
C VAL A 345 -9.01 3.28 -15.63
N THR A 346 -9.66 2.89 -16.73
CA THR A 346 -10.84 3.58 -17.29
C THR A 346 -12.05 2.68 -17.54
N ALA A 347 -12.01 1.37 -17.24
CA ALA A 347 -12.87 0.40 -17.92
C ALA A 347 -13.92 -0.33 -17.05
N ARG A 348 -14.26 0.13 -15.84
CA ARG A 348 -15.17 -0.61 -14.92
C ARG A 348 -14.70 -2.05 -14.63
N THR A 349 -13.44 -2.36 -14.94
CA THR A 349 -12.91 -3.71 -15.04
C THR A 349 -11.87 -3.94 -13.95
N TRP A 350 -12.02 -5.05 -13.25
CA TRP A 350 -11.24 -5.40 -12.08
C TRP A 350 -10.67 -6.80 -12.22
N GLY A 351 -9.51 -7.05 -11.63
CA GLY A 351 -9.00 -8.40 -11.46
C GLY A 351 -9.84 -9.17 -10.45
N LYS A 352 -9.99 -10.47 -10.69
CA LYS A 352 -10.75 -11.41 -9.85
C LYS A 352 -10.01 -12.73 -9.61
N GLY A 353 -8.76 -12.82 -10.08
CA GLY A 353 -7.90 -13.98 -9.89
C GLY A 353 -7.16 -14.34 -11.18
N LEU A 354 -6.99 -15.63 -11.45
CA LEU A 354 -6.27 -16.12 -12.64
C LEU A 354 -7.19 -16.92 -13.56
N TRP A 355 -7.03 -16.70 -14.86
CA TRP A 355 -7.54 -17.58 -15.91
C TRP A 355 -6.40 -18.46 -16.40
N VAL A 356 -6.61 -19.77 -16.40
CA VAL A 356 -5.61 -20.75 -16.85
C VAL A 356 -6.27 -21.75 -17.80
N GLU A 357 -5.72 -21.91 -19.00
CA GLU A 357 -6.26 -22.86 -19.98
C GLU A 357 -5.22 -23.67 -20.72
N GLU A 358 -5.52 -24.95 -20.96
CA GLU A 358 -4.75 -25.82 -21.85
C GLU A 358 -5.30 -25.70 -23.27
N ARG A 359 -4.41 -25.39 -24.21
CA ARG A 359 -4.71 -25.31 -25.64
C ARG A 359 -4.66 -26.68 -26.31
N PRO A 360 -5.27 -26.84 -27.51
CA PRO A 360 -5.22 -28.11 -28.25
C PRO A 360 -3.81 -28.62 -28.60
N ASP A 361 -2.81 -27.72 -28.69
CA ASP A 361 -1.41 -28.06 -28.93
C ASP A 361 -0.65 -28.48 -27.65
N GLY A 362 -1.33 -28.55 -26.51
CA GLY A 362 -0.78 -28.98 -25.22
C GLY A 362 -0.08 -27.88 -24.43
N LEU A 363 -0.03 -26.64 -24.95
CA LEU A 363 0.46 -25.50 -24.19
C LEU A 363 -0.55 -25.04 -23.14
N ILE A 364 -0.04 -24.46 -22.05
CA ILE A 364 -0.89 -23.81 -21.05
C ILE A 364 -0.74 -22.29 -21.16
N GLN A 365 -1.87 -21.60 -21.19
CA GLN A 365 -1.96 -20.14 -21.13
C GLN A 365 -2.40 -19.68 -19.75
N VAL A 366 -1.83 -18.57 -19.28
CA VAL A 366 -2.24 -17.90 -18.05
C VAL A 366 -2.33 -16.40 -18.23
N GLY A 367 -3.34 -15.79 -17.61
CA GLY A 367 -3.48 -14.36 -17.44
C GLY A 367 -4.48 -14.01 -16.34
N ASP A 368 -4.83 -12.72 -16.23
CA ASP A 368 -5.78 -12.27 -15.24
C ASP A 368 -7.20 -12.71 -15.59
N LEU A 369 -7.90 -13.29 -14.62
CA LEU A 369 -9.35 -13.33 -14.63
C LEU A 369 -9.83 -11.91 -14.33
N ILE A 370 -10.60 -11.31 -15.24
CA ILE A 370 -11.16 -9.98 -15.08
C ILE A 370 -12.68 -10.01 -15.00
N VAL A 371 -13.26 -9.02 -14.33
CA VAL A 371 -14.70 -8.83 -14.19
C VAL A 371 -15.08 -7.39 -14.46
N GLU A 372 -16.24 -7.19 -15.08
CA GLU A 372 -16.90 -5.90 -15.16
C GLU A 372 -17.74 -5.70 -13.89
N HIS A 373 -17.48 -4.60 -13.17
CA HIS A 373 -18.14 -4.31 -11.90
C HIS A 373 -18.54 -2.83 -11.76
N PRO A 374 -19.55 -2.34 -12.51
CA PRO A 374 -20.11 -1.02 -12.29
C PRO A 374 -20.87 -0.95 -10.96
N GLY A 375 -20.54 0.03 -10.10
CA GLY A 375 -21.24 0.21 -8.82
C GLY A 375 -21.22 -1.07 -7.99
N ARG A 376 -22.39 -1.58 -7.61
CA ARG A 376 -22.56 -2.83 -6.85
C ARG A 376 -22.71 -4.11 -7.70
N GLN A 377 -22.79 -3.99 -9.02
CA GLN A 377 -23.20 -5.08 -9.90
C GLN A 377 -22.00 -5.74 -10.58
N LEU A 378 -21.99 -7.08 -10.61
CA LEU A 378 -21.09 -7.87 -11.45
C LEU A 378 -21.79 -8.13 -12.79
N SER A 379 -21.37 -7.46 -13.87
CA SER A 379 -22.07 -7.51 -15.17
C SER A 379 -21.45 -8.46 -16.20
N GLY A 380 -20.17 -8.78 -16.04
CA GLY A 380 -19.42 -9.57 -17.01
C GLY A 380 -18.11 -10.12 -16.46
N PHE A 381 -17.50 -11.06 -17.18
CA PHE A 381 -16.18 -11.59 -16.88
C PHE A 381 -15.46 -12.01 -18.14
N GLY A 382 -14.14 -12.10 -18.07
CA GLY A 382 -13.29 -12.50 -19.18
C GLY A 382 -11.84 -12.74 -18.74
N ALA A 383 -10.95 -12.81 -19.72
CA ALA A 383 -9.51 -12.84 -19.50
C ALA A 383 -8.84 -11.69 -20.23
N ASN A 384 -7.78 -11.14 -19.63
CA ASN A 384 -6.82 -10.36 -20.39
C ASN A 384 -6.02 -11.26 -21.34
N ALA A 385 -5.32 -10.65 -22.31
CA ALA A 385 -4.41 -11.39 -23.18
C ALA A 385 -3.37 -12.17 -22.35
N MET A 386 -3.17 -13.44 -22.67
CA MET A 386 -2.42 -14.42 -21.86
C MET A 386 -1.02 -14.69 -22.45
N TRP A 387 -0.13 -15.27 -21.65
CA TRP A 387 1.14 -15.82 -22.13
C TRP A 387 1.10 -17.34 -22.15
N SER A 388 1.74 -17.93 -23.16
CA SER A 388 1.81 -19.38 -23.37
C SER A 388 3.07 -20.02 -22.77
N TYR A 389 2.91 -21.21 -22.19
CA TYR A 389 3.96 -21.96 -21.50
C TYR A 389 3.95 -23.44 -21.90
N GLU A 390 5.15 -23.99 -22.10
CA GLU A 390 5.37 -25.42 -22.19
C GLU A 390 5.52 -26.00 -20.78
N VAL A 391 4.94 -27.18 -20.55
CA VAL A 391 5.00 -27.86 -19.25
C VAL A 391 5.73 -29.18 -19.39
N ASP A 392 6.85 -29.32 -18.69
CA ASP A 392 7.62 -30.56 -18.72
C ASP A 392 7.03 -31.66 -17.82
N LYS A 393 7.71 -32.80 -17.77
CA LYS A 393 7.29 -33.97 -16.96
C LYS A 393 7.32 -33.72 -15.46
N THR A 394 8.10 -32.75 -15.00
CA THR A 394 8.21 -32.36 -13.58
C THR A 394 7.14 -31.35 -13.18
N GLY A 395 6.40 -30.80 -14.15
CA GLY A 395 5.44 -29.73 -13.93
C GLY A 395 6.08 -28.34 -14.00
N ARG A 396 7.30 -28.22 -14.51
CA ARG A 396 7.97 -26.93 -14.73
C ARG A 396 7.41 -26.24 -15.96
N TRP A 397 7.08 -24.97 -15.82
CA TRP A 397 6.55 -24.12 -16.88
C TRP A 397 7.68 -23.29 -17.48
N THR A 398 7.85 -23.37 -18.79
CA THR A 398 8.82 -22.57 -19.54
C THR A 398 8.10 -21.74 -20.57
N ARG A 399 8.45 -20.44 -20.66
CA ARG A 399 7.82 -19.52 -21.60
C ARG A 399 8.01 -20.03 -23.03
N SER A 400 6.92 -20.19 -23.77
CA SER A 400 6.91 -20.54 -25.20
C SER A 400 6.15 -19.47 -25.97
N PRO A 401 6.81 -18.42 -26.49
CA PRO A 401 6.18 -17.33 -27.23
C PRO A 401 5.33 -17.82 -28.41
N ARG A 402 4.10 -17.32 -28.51
CA ARG A 402 3.16 -17.59 -29.61
C ARG A 402 2.61 -16.31 -30.20
N GLU A 403 2.22 -16.40 -31.47
CA GLU A 403 1.40 -15.36 -32.10
C GLU A 403 0.05 -15.28 -31.37
N GLY A 404 -0.33 -14.06 -30.95
CA GLY A 404 -1.53 -13.80 -30.15
C GLY A 404 -1.34 -13.81 -28.63
N ASP A 405 -0.13 -14.06 -28.12
CA ASP A 405 0.18 -13.81 -26.71
C ASP A 405 0.06 -12.31 -26.37
N CYS A 406 -0.09 -11.96 -25.08
CA CYS A 406 -0.10 -10.54 -24.64
C CYS A 406 1.06 -9.77 -25.28
N PRO A 407 0.77 -8.70 -26.05
CA PRO A 407 1.80 -7.87 -26.66
C PRO A 407 2.40 -6.88 -25.64
N CYS A 408 1.91 -6.89 -24.40
CA CYS A 408 2.45 -6.09 -23.32
C CYS A 408 3.91 -6.54 -23.07
N ALA A 409 4.88 -5.69 -23.40
CA ALA A 409 6.30 -5.93 -23.15
C ALA A 409 6.65 -5.85 -21.63
N ASN A 410 5.71 -6.25 -20.77
CA ASN A 410 5.78 -6.17 -19.32
C ASN A 410 5.94 -7.60 -18.75
N SER A 411 7.18 -8.09 -18.71
CA SER A 411 7.47 -9.45 -18.19
C SER A 411 7.11 -9.58 -16.71
N TRP A 412 7.32 -8.52 -15.93
CA TRP A 412 7.02 -8.49 -14.50
C TRP A 412 5.56 -8.86 -14.20
N ARG A 413 4.60 -8.38 -15.00
CA ARG A 413 3.19 -8.75 -14.83
C ARG A 413 2.96 -10.26 -14.99
N HIS A 414 3.59 -10.85 -16.00
CA HIS A 414 3.44 -12.27 -16.27
C HIS A 414 4.22 -13.15 -15.27
N GLU A 415 5.34 -12.65 -14.75
CA GLU A 415 6.03 -13.23 -13.61
C GLU A 415 5.15 -13.21 -12.36
N ALA A 416 4.36 -12.14 -12.14
CA ALA A 416 3.39 -12.10 -11.05
C ALA A 416 2.30 -13.18 -11.18
N HIS A 417 1.87 -13.53 -12.41
CA HIS A 417 0.97 -14.67 -12.63
C HIS A 417 1.61 -16.00 -12.21
N LEU A 418 2.87 -16.24 -12.57
CA LEU A 418 3.60 -17.45 -12.17
C LEU A 418 3.86 -17.49 -10.66
N SER A 419 4.13 -16.34 -10.05
CA SER A 419 4.23 -16.22 -8.60
C SER A 419 2.92 -16.60 -7.91
N ALA A 420 1.79 -16.09 -8.41
CA ALA A 420 0.47 -16.45 -7.88
C ALA A 420 0.15 -17.94 -8.01
N LEU A 421 0.53 -18.56 -9.14
CA LEU A 421 0.46 -20.02 -9.30
C LEU A 421 1.38 -20.78 -8.34
N SER A 422 2.56 -20.24 -8.00
CA SER A 422 3.47 -20.84 -7.01
C SER A 422 2.83 -20.88 -5.62
N VAL A 423 2.19 -19.79 -5.20
CA VAL A 423 1.47 -19.72 -3.92
C VAL A 423 0.28 -20.68 -3.93
N LEU A 424 -0.47 -20.72 -5.04
CA LEU A 424 -1.58 -21.63 -5.22
C LEU A 424 -1.18 -23.11 -5.20
N GLU A 425 -0.06 -23.46 -5.85
CA GLU A 425 0.50 -24.81 -5.85
C GLU A 425 0.84 -25.25 -4.42
N HIS A 426 1.46 -24.37 -3.64
CA HIS A 426 1.72 -24.63 -2.23
C HIS A 426 0.44 -24.84 -1.42
N ASP A 427 -0.62 -24.08 -1.68
CA ASP A 427 -1.92 -24.29 -1.03
C ASP A 427 -2.58 -25.63 -1.44
N PHE A 428 -2.34 -26.11 -2.66
CA PHE A 428 -2.77 -27.45 -3.05
C PHE A 428 -2.01 -28.54 -2.28
N THR A 429 -0.79 -28.28 -1.81
CA THR A 429 0.00 -29.21 -0.99
C THR A 429 -0.49 -29.37 0.44
N ARG A 430 -1.10 -28.33 1.01
CA ARG A 430 -1.52 -28.28 2.42
C ARG A 430 -2.91 -28.84 2.71
N ARG A 431 -3.52 -29.62 1.81
CA ARG A 431 -4.82 -30.27 2.04
C ARG A 431 -4.71 -31.50 2.94
N ASP A 432 -4.27 -31.29 4.17
CA ASP A 432 -4.85 -31.87 5.39
C ASP A 432 -5.21 -30.67 6.27
N HIS A 433 -6.49 -30.47 6.53
CA HIS A 433 -7.01 -29.30 7.25
C HIS A 433 -6.40 -29.15 8.66
N VAL A 434 -5.56 -28.13 8.89
CA VAL A 434 -5.35 -27.54 10.22
C VAL A 434 -5.18 -26.02 10.07
N PHE A 435 -6.20 -25.28 10.50
CA PHE A 435 -6.08 -23.88 10.88
C PHE A 435 -4.87 -23.72 11.81
N VAL A 436 -3.96 -22.80 11.50
CA VAL A 436 -2.92 -22.38 12.45
C VAL A 436 -3.63 -21.85 13.69
N ARG A 437 -3.71 -22.67 14.73
CA ARG A 437 -4.01 -22.19 16.09
C ARG A 437 -2.98 -21.12 16.43
N PRO A 438 -3.37 -19.99 17.03
CA PRO A 438 -2.41 -19.08 17.62
C PRO A 438 -1.57 -19.85 18.66
N PRO A 439 -0.29 -19.49 18.85
CA PRO A 439 0.54 -20.15 19.84
C PRO A 439 -0.13 -20.04 21.23
N PRO A 440 0.02 -21.05 22.10
CA PRO A 440 -0.48 -20.95 23.46
C PRO A 440 0.15 -19.70 24.10
N ARG A 441 -0.70 -18.87 24.73
CA ARG A 441 -0.21 -17.82 25.61
C ARG A 441 0.62 -18.50 26.72
N ALA A 442 1.90 -18.15 26.78
CA ALA A 442 2.69 -18.29 27.99
C ALA A 442 2.51 -17.00 28.82
#